data_AF-A0AAV1E358-F1
#
_entry.id   AF-A0AAV1E358-F1
#
_cell.length_a   1.000
_cell.length_b   1.000
_cell.length_c   1.000
_cell.angle_alpha   90.00
_cell.angle_beta   90.00
_cell.angle_gamma   90.00
#
_symmetry.space_group_name_H-M   'P 1'
#
loop_
_entity.id
_entity.type
_entity.pdbx_description
1 polymer ?
#
loop_
_entity_poly.entity_id
_entity_poly.type
_entity_poly.pdbx_seq_one_letter_code
_entity_poly.pdbx_strand_id
1 'polypeptide(L)'
;MEKKSLFFLVIILYITTFLCSSSTAQQPKPVVDIDGKPLRTSSRYYILPVIRGSGGGLTLSSSGNQTCPLYVAQDPLEVNFGLPVSFSPPKTSISGVVRVSSDVNIKFVATTATCGQSKVWNSATTLGINSTLY
;
A
#
# COMPACT_ATOMS: atom_id res chain seq x y z
N MET A 1 18.69 -19.41 53.20
CA MET A 1 19.21 -18.52 52.13
C MET A 1 19.66 -17.23 52.79
N GLU A 2 20.94 -16.84 52.66
CA GLU A 2 21.49 -15.66 53.33
C GLU A 2 20.87 -14.38 52.74
N LYS A 3 20.55 -13.36 53.55
CA LYS A 3 19.91 -12.10 53.07
C LYS A 3 20.66 -11.44 51.90
N LYS A 4 21.99 -11.62 51.83
CA LYS A 4 22.85 -11.15 50.74
C LYS A 4 22.55 -11.85 49.41
N SER A 5 22.25 -13.16 49.45
CA SER A 5 21.88 -13.95 48.26
C SER A 5 20.51 -13.54 47.71
N LEU A 6 19.56 -13.18 48.58
CA LEU A 6 18.26 -12.65 48.16
C LEU A 6 18.39 -11.25 47.51
N PHE A 7 19.24 -10.39 48.05
CA PHE A 7 19.49 -9.05 47.51
C PHE A 7 20.11 -9.08 46.10
N PHE A 8 21.10 -9.97 45.87
CA PHE A 8 21.70 -10.17 44.55
C PHE A 8 20.68 -10.66 43.52
N LEU A 9 19.77 -11.57 43.90
CA LEU A 9 18.75 -12.12 43.00
C LEU A 9 17.74 -11.04 42.57
N VAL A 10 17.35 -10.15 43.49
CA VAL A 10 16.45 -9.01 43.20
C VAL A 10 17.11 -8.02 42.25
N ILE A 11 18.40 -7.72 42.42
CA ILE A 11 19.16 -6.83 41.52
C ILE A 11 19.24 -7.42 40.10
N ILE A 12 19.53 -8.72 39.98
CA ILE A 12 19.59 -9.39 38.66
C ILE A 12 18.23 -9.38 37.97
N LEU A 13 17.14 -9.61 38.71
CA LEU A 13 15.78 -9.53 38.17
C LEU A 13 15.40 -8.11 37.72
N TYR A 14 15.84 -7.09 38.46
CA TYR A 14 15.62 -5.69 38.10
C TYR A 14 16.42 -5.26 36.85
N ILE A 15 17.68 -5.69 36.75
CA ILE A 15 18.53 -5.38 35.59
C ILE A 15 18.01 -6.09 34.33
N THR A 16 17.57 -7.35 34.44
CA THR A 16 17.02 -8.10 33.29
C THR A 16 15.71 -7.51 32.80
N THR A 17 14.82 -7.04 33.68
CA THR A 17 13.58 -6.36 33.28
C THR A 17 13.84 -4.98 32.67
N PHE A 18 14.81 -4.22 33.19
CA PHE A 18 15.20 -2.93 32.64
C PHE A 18 15.82 -3.05 31.24
N LEU A 19 16.74 -4.01 31.05
CA LEU A 19 17.39 -4.27 29.76
C LEU A 19 16.47 -4.95 28.73
N CYS A 20 15.38 -5.59 29.16
CA CYS A 20 14.36 -6.19 28.29
C CYS A 20 13.23 -5.20 27.93
N SER A 21 13.46 -3.89 28.14
CA SER A 21 12.62 -2.84 27.58
C SER A 21 12.78 -2.84 26.05
N SER A 22 12.04 -3.74 25.42
CA SER A 22 12.03 -3.93 23.97
C SER A 22 11.67 -2.61 23.31
N SER A 23 12.54 -2.08 22.45
CA SER A 23 12.16 -0.96 21.57
C SER A 23 11.07 -1.47 20.63
N THR A 24 9.81 -1.15 20.93
CA THR A 24 8.73 -1.39 19.98
C THR A 24 8.98 -0.45 18.81
N ALA A 25 9.56 -0.96 17.72
CA ALA A 25 9.69 -0.20 16.48
C ALA A 25 8.28 0.30 16.11
N GLN A 26 8.09 1.62 16.18
CA GLN A 26 6.80 2.24 15.92
C GLN A 26 6.44 1.96 14.45
N GLN A 27 5.33 1.25 14.24
CA GLN A 27 4.83 0.98 12.90
C GLN A 27 4.55 2.30 12.16
N PRO A 28 4.84 2.41 10.85
CA PRO A 28 4.53 3.60 10.08
C PRO A 28 3.04 3.96 10.17
N LYS A 29 2.71 5.25 10.04
CA LYS A 29 1.32 5.70 10.18
C LYS A 29 0.40 5.03 9.14
N PRO A 30 -0.89 4.77 9.46
CA PRO A 30 -1.84 4.31 8.47
C PRO A 30 -2.01 5.32 7.33
N VAL A 31 -2.23 4.84 6.11
CA VAL A 31 -2.85 5.66 5.06
C VAL A 31 -4.34 5.77 5.40
N VAL A 32 -4.90 6.97 5.28
CA VAL A 32 -6.31 7.23 5.57
C VAL A 32 -7.07 7.63 4.31
N ASP A 33 -8.35 7.28 4.25
CA ASP A 33 -9.28 7.74 3.21
C ASP A 33 -9.80 9.15 3.51
N ILE A 34 -10.71 9.64 2.66
CA ILE A 34 -11.31 10.97 2.76
C ILE A 34 -12.22 11.14 4.00
N ASP A 35 -12.66 10.04 4.62
CA ASP A 35 -13.41 10.05 5.88
C ASP A 35 -12.46 10.01 7.10
N GLY A 36 -11.14 10.03 6.88
CA GLY A 36 -10.13 9.91 7.92
C GLY A 36 -9.97 8.49 8.47
N LYS A 37 -10.51 7.46 7.81
CA LYS A 37 -10.43 6.07 8.26
C LYS A 37 -9.22 5.37 7.63
N PRO A 38 -8.52 4.50 8.37
CA PRO A 38 -7.41 3.73 7.83
C PRO A 38 -7.82 2.84 6.64
N LEU A 39 -7.00 2.81 5.59
CA LEU A 39 -7.18 1.90 4.46
C LEU A 39 -7.04 0.43 4.92
N ARG A 40 -8.00 -0.41 4.50
CA ARG A 40 -8.10 -1.83 4.85
C ARG A 40 -7.98 -2.72 3.62
N THR A 41 -7.29 -3.85 3.76
CA THR A 41 -7.15 -4.85 2.68
C THR A 41 -8.46 -5.50 2.25
N SER A 42 -9.47 -5.51 3.13
CA SER A 42 -10.82 -6.03 2.85
C SER A 42 -11.72 -5.04 2.10
N SER A 43 -11.25 -3.82 1.86
CA SER A 43 -12.04 -2.73 1.30
C SER A 43 -11.56 -2.35 -0.10
N ARG A 44 -12.44 -1.67 -0.84
CA ARG A 44 -12.19 -1.19 -2.20
C ARG A 44 -12.22 0.33 -2.19
N TYR A 45 -11.29 0.95 -2.88
CA TYR A 45 -11.11 2.41 -2.87
C TYR A 45 -11.02 2.94 -4.29
N TYR A 46 -11.55 4.13 -4.53
CA TYR A 46 -11.26 4.90 -5.73
C TYR A 46 -10.05 5.80 -5.45
N ILE A 47 -9.14 5.90 -6.42
CA ILE A 47 -8.02 6.84 -6.36
C ILE A 47 -8.40 8.04 -7.21
N LEU A 48 -8.58 9.19 -6.56
CA LEU A 48 -9.02 10.44 -7.18
C LEU A 48 -7.92 11.50 -7.06
N PRO A 49 -7.86 12.47 -7.99
CA PRO A 49 -7.03 13.66 -7.84
C PRO A 49 -7.42 14.43 -6.59
N VAL A 50 -6.42 14.92 -5.86
CA VAL A 50 -6.65 15.76 -4.67
C VAL A 50 -7.21 17.13 -5.08
N ILE A 51 -6.79 17.62 -6.25
CA ILE A 51 -7.22 18.91 -6.80
C ILE A 51 -8.43 18.68 -7.71
N ARG A 52 -9.53 19.37 -7.40
CA ARG A 52 -10.74 19.36 -8.25
C ARG A 52 -10.49 19.98 -9.62
N GLY A 53 -11.29 19.60 -10.61
CA GLY A 53 -11.12 20.03 -11.99
C GLY A 53 -9.89 19.48 -12.70
N SER A 54 -9.13 18.57 -12.07
CA SER A 54 -7.90 17.99 -12.63
C SER A 54 -8.12 16.61 -13.26
N GLY A 55 -9.34 16.34 -13.75
CA GLY A 55 -9.76 15.04 -14.29
C GLY A 55 -10.43 14.15 -13.24
N GLY A 56 -10.78 12.93 -13.65
CA GLY A 56 -11.41 11.90 -12.85
C GLY A 56 -10.43 10.94 -12.19
N GLY A 57 -10.94 9.81 -11.72
CA GLY A 57 -10.17 8.78 -11.04
C GLY A 57 -9.36 7.87 -11.95
N LEU A 58 -8.58 6.99 -11.32
CA LEU A 58 -7.72 6.05 -12.06
C LEU A 58 -8.53 4.90 -12.68
N THR A 59 -8.18 4.55 -13.90
CA THR A 59 -8.82 3.53 -14.73
C THR A 59 -7.80 2.74 -15.55
N LEU A 60 -8.28 1.82 -16.38
CA LEU A 60 -7.48 1.08 -17.35
C LEU A 60 -7.71 1.63 -18.75
N SER A 61 -6.63 1.89 -19.49
CA SER A 61 -6.69 2.34 -20.89
C SER A 61 -5.72 1.55 -21.76
N SER A 62 -6.09 1.38 -23.03
CA SER A 62 -5.18 0.96 -24.10
C SER A 62 -4.20 2.08 -24.46
N SER A 63 -3.08 1.71 -25.09
CA SER A 63 -2.11 2.66 -25.65
C SER A 63 -2.06 2.54 -27.16
N GLY A 64 -2.28 3.65 -27.87
CA GLY A 64 -2.34 3.70 -29.32
C GLY A 64 -3.37 2.70 -29.90
N ASN A 65 -2.94 1.93 -30.90
CA ASN A 65 -3.79 0.93 -31.58
C ASN A 65 -3.79 -0.45 -30.89
N GLN A 66 -3.04 -0.63 -29.81
CA GLN A 66 -2.98 -1.90 -29.09
C GLN A 66 -4.04 -1.94 -27.98
N THR A 67 -4.96 -2.91 -28.08
CA THR A 67 -6.01 -3.13 -27.08
C THR A 67 -5.47 -3.73 -25.77
N CYS A 68 -4.33 -4.42 -25.84
CA CYS A 68 -3.63 -5.01 -24.70
C CYS A 68 -2.10 -4.87 -24.88
N PRO A 69 -1.31 -4.74 -23.79
CA PRO A 69 -1.75 -4.66 -22.39
C PRO A 69 -2.49 -3.36 -22.06
N LEU A 70 -3.26 -3.38 -20.98
CA LEU A 70 -3.87 -2.16 -20.44
C LEU A 70 -2.91 -1.47 -19.48
N TYR A 71 -2.93 -0.15 -19.50
CA TYR A 71 -2.13 0.72 -18.67
C TYR A 71 -3.00 1.42 -17.63
N VAL A 72 -2.40 1.78 -16.50
CA VAL A 72 -3.02 2.67 -15.52
C VAL A 72 -3.11 4.05 -16.16
N ALA A 73 -4.32 4.60 -16.25
CA ALA A 73 -4.58 5.92 -16.80
C ALA A 73 -5.49 6.69 -15.86
N GLN A 74 -5.52 8.01 -16.04
CA GLN A 74 -6.48 8.87 -15.36
C GLN A 74 -7.64 9.16 -16.31
N ASP A 75 -8.88 9.04 -15.82
CA ASP A 75 -10.06 9.43 -16.59
C ASP A 75 -10.05 10.96 -16.82
N PRO A 76 -10.32 11.47 -18.04
CA PRO A 76 -10.33 12.90 -18.28
C PRO A 76 -11.52 13.63 -17.66
N LEU A 77 -12.61 12.93 -17.31
CA LEU A 77 -13.83 13.53 -16.79
C LEU A 77 -13.88 13.44 -15.26
N GLU A 78 -13.94 14.58 -14.57
CA GLU A 78 -13.99 14.64 -13.10
C GLU A 78 -15.16 13.86 -12.48
N VAL A 79 -16.28 13.75 -13.21
CA VAL A 79 -17.46 12.99 -12.76
C VAL A 79 -17.23 11.49 -12.71
N ASN A 80 -16.17 10.99 -13.38
CA ASN A 80 -15.86 9.57 -13.44
C ASN A 80 -14.86 9.21 -12.33
N PHE A 81 -15.30 8.34 -11.41
CA PHE A 81 -14.46 7.86 -10.31
C PHE A 81 -13.40 6.84 -10.75
N GLY A 82 -13.48 6.37 -12.00
CA GLY A 82 -12.63 5.31 -12.53
C GLY A 82 -12.98 3.93 -11.95
N LEU A 83 -11.98 3.07 -11.83
CA LEU A 83 -12.12 1.71 -11.34
C LEU A 83 -11.65 1.62 -9.88
N PRO A 84 -12.38 0.88 -9.02
CA PRO A 84 -11.94 0.69 -7.65
C PRO A 84 -10.69 -0.19 -7.61
N VAL A 85 -9.83 0.03 -6.61
CA VAL A 85 -8.64 -0.77 -6.33
C VAL A 85 -8.75 -1.47 -4.97
N SER A 86 -8.03 -2.58 -4.84
CA SER A 86 -7.73 -3.24 -3.56
C SER A 86 -6.23 -3.13 -3.29
N PHE A 87 -5.87 -2.90 -2.02
CA PHE A 87 -4.50 -2.85 -1.55
C PHE A 87 -4.13 -4.14 -0.82
N SER A 88 -2.97 -4.71 -1.15
CA SER A 88 -2.45 -5.93 -0.55
C SER A 88 -1.00 -5.72 -0.08
N PRO A 89 -0.77 -5.36 1.20
CA PRO A 89 0.55 -5.28 1.78
C PRO A 89 1.17 -6.68 1.92
N PRO A 90 2.50 -6.78 2.15
CA PRO A 90 3.18 -8.03 2.44
C PRO A 90 2.49 -8.81 3.57
N LYS A 91 2.53 -10.14 3.50
CA LYS A 91 1.89 -11.05 4.48
C LYS A 91 2.32 -10.81 5.93
N THR A 92 3.47 -10.16 6.14
CA THR A 92 3.97 -9.77 7.47
C THR A 92 3.18 -8.62 8.12
N SER A 93 2.29 -7.94 7.39
CA SER A 93 1.39 -6.93 7.95
C SER A 93 0.22 -7.58 8.70
N ILE A 94 0.37 -7.75 10.01
CA ILE A 94 -0.56 -8.47 10.91
C ILE A 94 -1.95 -7.81 10.99
N SER A 95 -2.08 -6.52 10.67
CA SER A 95 -3.29 -5.74 10.97
C SER A 95 -4.26 -5.53 9.79
N GLY A 96 -3.90 -5.95 8.57
CA GLY A 96 -4.69 -5.65 7.36
C GLY A 96 -4.87 -4.15 7.09
N VAL A 97 -4.03 -3.31 7.70
CA VAL A 97 -3.98 -1.86 7.51
C VAL A 97 -2.86 -1.53 6.54
N VAL A 98 -3.16 -0.69 5.55
CA VAL A 98 -2.15 -0.14 4.62
C VAL A 98 -1.45 1.03 5.30
N ARG A 99 -0.12 1.05 5.28
CA ARG A 99 0.69 2.04 6.00
C ARG A 99 1.54 2.83 5.03
N VAL A 100 1.80 4.09 5.37
CA VAL A 100 2.74 4.92 4.61
C VAL A 100 4.13 4.29 4.61
N SER A 101 4.93 4.56 3.57
CA SER A 101 6.31 4.07 3.47
C SER A 101 6.45 2.56 3.65
N SER A 102 5.47 1.80 3.18
CA SER A 102 5.49 0.34 3.17
C SER A 102 5.14 -0.20 1.79
N ASP A 103 5.74 -1.33 1.42
CA ASP A 103 5.46 -1.98 0.16
C ASP A 103 3.97 -2.39 0.10
N VAL A 104 3.37 -2.23 -1.07
CA VAL A 104 1.96 -2.59 -1.28
C VAL A 104 1.73 -2.99 -2.73
N ASN A 105 0.94 -4.04 -2.94
CA ASN A 105 0.41 -4.35 -4.25
C ASN A 105 -0.93 -3.63 -4.44
N ILE A 106 -1.09 -2.96 -5.57
CA ILE A 106 -2.33 -2.29 -5.97
C ILE A 106 -2.94 -3.11 -7.11
N LYS A 107 -4.24 -3.41 -7.01
CA LYS A 107 -4.96 -4.19 -8.02
C LYS A 107 -6.27 -3.53 -8.37
N PHE A 108 -6.54 -3.32 -9.66
CA PHE A 108 -7.87 -2.93 -10.11
C PHE A 108 -8.89 -4.05 -9.91
N VAL A 109 -10.03 -3.70 -9.33
CA VAL A 109 -11.21 -4.55 -9.18
C VAL A 109 -12.19 -4.21 -10.30
N ALA A 110 -11.89 -4.69 -11.51
CA ALA A 110 -12.78 -4.54 -12.66
C ALA A 110 -13.58 -5.83 -12.87
N THR A 111 -14.85 -5.68 -13.25
CA THR A 111 -15.80 -6.78 -13.48
C THR A 111 -15.57 -7.49 -14.83
N THR A 112 -14.90 -6.85 -15.78
CA THR A 112 -14.66 -7.40 -17.12
C THR A 112 -13.18 -7.76 -17.34
N ALA A 113 -12.95 -8.94 -17.91
CA ALA A 113 -11.63 -9.46 -18.23
C ALA A 113 -11.24 -9.15 -19.68
N THR A 114 -10.91 -7.90 -19.99
CA THR A 114 -10.64 -7.48 -21.39
C THR A 114 -9.38 -8.09 -21.99
N CYS A 115 -8.31 -8.28 -21.20
CA CYS A 115 -7.00 -8.73 -21.72
C CYS A 115 -6.51 -10.07 -21.14
N GLY A 116 -7.30 -10.75 -20.29
CA GLY A 116 -6.87 -11.97 -19.59
C GLY A 116 -5.65 -11.82 -18.66
N GLN A 117 -5.04 -10.64 -18.60
CA GLN A 117 -3.85 -10.33 -17.82
C GLN A 117 -4.17 -10.02 -16.36
N SER A 118 -3.15 -10.13 -15.50
CA SER A 118 -3.22 -9.63 -14.14
C SER A 118 -3.59 -8.14 -14.13
N LYS A 119 -4.47 -7.76 -13.21
CA LYS A 119 -4.84 -6.36 -12.94
C LYS A 119 -4.02 -5.75 -11.80
N VAL A 120 -2.99 -6.45 -11.33
CA VAL A 120 -2.02 -5.95 -10.35
C VAL A 120 -1.07 -5.02 -11.09
N TRP A 121 -0.83 -3.85 -10.52
CA TRP A 121 0.02 -2.84 -11.13
C TRP A 121 1.49 -3.28 -11.10
N ASN A 122 2.16 -3.09 -12.23
CA ASN A 122 3.57 -3.31 -12.41
C ASN A 122 4.15 -2.15 -13.23
N SER A 123 5.42 -1.82 -12.98
CA SER A 123 6.15 -0.98 -13.92
C SER A 123 6.35 -1.74 -15.22
N ALA A 124 6.11 -1.09 -16.36
CA ALA A 124 6.55 -1.63 -17.63
C ALA A 124 8.08 -1.77 -17.59
N THR A 125 8.60 -3.00 -17.65
CA THR A 125 10.03 -3.20 -17.86
C THR A 125 10.34 -2.70 -19.27
N THR A 126 11.07 -1.60 -19.38
CA THR A 126 11.57 -1.11 -20.67
C THR A 126 12.51 -2.16 -21.25
N LEU A 127 12.01 -2.99 -22.16
CA LEU A 127 12.85 -3.65 -23.14
C LEU A 127 13.26 -2.57 -24.15
N GLY A 128 14.39 -1.91 -23.88
CA GLY A 128 15.22 -1.25 -24.88
C GLY A 128 14.52 -0.33 -25.90
N ILE A 129 13.64 0.56 -25.47
CA ILE A 129 13.27 1.71 -26.30
C ILE A 129 14.20 2.87 -25.94
N ASN A 130 15.15 3.13 -26.85
CA ASN A 130 15.95 4.35 -26.87
C ASN A 130 15.01 5.55 -26.71
N SER A 131 15.11 6.23 -25.57
CA SER A 131 14.44 7.48 -25.31
C SER A 131 15.04 8.56 -26.21
N THR A 132 14.54 8.70 -27.43
CA THR A 132 14.57 10.00 -28.11
C THR A 132 13.37 10.79 -27.60
N LEU A 133 13.66 11.64 -26.62
CA LEU A 133 12.79 12.72 -26.18
C LEU A 133 12.50 13.65 -27.37
N TYR A 134 11.23 13.98 -27.58
CA TYR A 134 10.80 15.28 -28.06
C TYR A 134 10.12 16.00 -26.90
#